data_AF-A0A923X4B7-F1
#
_entry.id   AF-A0A923X4B7-F1
#
_cell.length_a   1.000
_cell.length_b   1.000
_cell.length_c   1.000
_cell.angle_alpha   90.00
_cell.angle_beta   90.00
_cell.angle_gamma   90.00
#
_symmetry.space_group_name_H-M   'P 1'
#
loop_
_entity.id
_entity.type
_entity.pdbx_description
1 polymer ?
#
loop_
_entity_poly.entity_id
_entity_poly.type
_entity_poly.pdbx_seq_one_letter_code
_entity_poly.pdbx_strand_id
1 'polypeptide(L)'
;SLEAGFAWTTFEPNNLQTWDSVRNRTSEFLSTLHTKGMLSGRNGDEAFFVKCDAENNPPEQVDSGFMICDIGVAPTTPAEFIMISLTQVMGSPDSAGSP
;
A
#
# COMPACT_ATOMS: atom_id res chain seq x y z
N SER A 1 11.64 -1.18 -4.78
CA SER A 1 10.64 -0.09 -4.71
C SER A 1 9.34 -0.69 -4.16
N LEU A 2 8.38 0.14 -3.72
CA LEU A 2 7.04 -0.33 -3.33
C LEU A 2 6.35 -1.06 -4.49
N GLU A 3 6.46 -0.52 -5.71
CA GLU A 3 5.98 -1.15 -6.95
C GLU A 3 6.45 -2.61 -7.11
N ALA A 4 7.77 -2.87 -7.04
CA ALA A 4 8.31 -4.23 -7.15
C ALA A 4 7.82 -5.16 -6.01
N GLY A 5 7.55 -4.59 -4.84
CA GLY A 5 7.00 -5.32 -3.69
C GLY A 5 5.51 -5.67 -3.83
N PHE A 6 4.77 -5.04 -4.76
CA PHE A 6 3.35 -5.27 -5.00
C PHE A 6 3.03 -5.99 -6.31
N ALA A 7 4.01 -6.30 -7.16
CA ALA A 7 3.76 -7.00 -8.42
C ALA A 7 2.95 -8.32 -8.27
N TRP A 8 3.07 -9.00 -7.12
CA TRP A 8 2.35 -10.23 -6.78
C TRP A 8 0.83 -10.03 -6.61
N THR A 9 0.35 -8.82 -6.30
CA THR A 9 -1.08 -8.58 -6.05
C THR A 9 -1.91 -8.62 -7.32
N THR A 10 -1.30 -8.52 -8.50
CA THR A 10 -2.01 -8.45 -9.80
C THR A 10 -2.94 -9.63 -10.07
N PHE A 11 -2.75 -10.78 -9.40
CA PHE A 11 -3.56 -11.99 -9.58
C PHE A 11 -4.29 -12.44 -8.31
N GLU A 12 -4.30 -11.63 -7.26
CA GLU A 12 -4.95 -11.96 -5.98
C GLU A 12 -6.38 -11.40 -5.93
N PRO A 13 -7.30 -12.04 -5.19
CA PRO A 13 -8.61 -11.45 -4.94
C PRO A 13 -8.46 -10.14 -4.16
N ASN A 14 -9.18 -9.10 -4.57
CA ASN A 14 -9.19 -7.81 -3.89
C ASN A 14 -10.05 -7.88 -2.62
N ASN A 15 -9.44 -8.31 -1.52
CA ASN A 15 -10.13 -8.62 -0.27
C ASN A 15 -9.28 -8.28 0.97
N LEU A 16 -9.87 -8.46 2.16
CA LEU A 16 -9.25 -8.20 3.46
C LEU A 16 -7.86 -8.86 3.62
N GLN A 17 -7.69 -10.11 3.14
CA GLN A 17 -6.42 -10.83 3.26
C GLN A 17 -5.32 -10.20 2.41
N THR A 18 -5.64 -9.80 1.19
CA THR A 18 -4.73 -9.09 0.29
C THR A 18 -4.37 -7.71 0.86
N TRP A 19 -5.36 -6.98 1.38
CA TRP A 19 -5.15 -5.67 2.00
C TRP A 19 -4.24 -5.74 3.22
N ASP A 20 -4.46 -6.70 4.11
CA ASP A 20 -3.61 -6.94 5.28
C ASP A 20 -2.17 -7.28 4.87
N SER A 21 -2.01 -8.12 3.85
CA SER A 21 -0.69 -8.49 3.33
C SER A 21 0.05 -7.30 2.73
N VAL A 22 -0.65 -6.46 1.96
CA VAL A 22 -0.12 -5.20 1.41
C VAL A 22 0.27 -4.24 2.54
N ARG A 23 -0.62 -4.02 3.51
CA ARG A 23 -0.39 -3.13 4.65
C ARG A 23 0.85 -3.56 5.45
N ASN A 24 0.97 -4.85 5.75
CA ASN A 24 2.08 -5.40 6.52
C ASN A 24 3.41 -5.24 5.79
N ARG A 25 3.50 -5.64 4.51
CA ARG A 25 4.73 -5.52 3.71
C ARG A 25 5.17 -4.06 3.53
N THR A 26 4.20 -3.16 3.32
CA THR A 26 4.47 -1.71 3.26
C THR A 26 5.08 -1.23 4.58
N SER A 27 4.46 -1.62 5.70
CA SER A 27 4.88 -1.19 7.04
C SER A 27 6.28 -1.71 7.39
N GLU A 28 6.61 -2.95 7.03
CA GLU A 28 7.95 -3.52 7.21
C GLU A 28 9.02 -2.76 6.40
N PHE A 29 8.69 -2.41 5.16
CA PHE A 29 9.58 -1.61 4.31
C PHE A 29 9.82 -0.21 4.89
N LEU A 30 8.75 0.50 5.29
CA LEU A 30 8.85 1.84 5.87
C LEU A 30 9.56 1.82 7.23
N SER A 31 9.34 0.79 8.06
CA SER A 31 10.09 0.56 9.31
C SER A 31 11.59 0.41 9.06
N THR A 32 11.96 -0.29 7.98
CA THR A 32 13.37 -0.42 7.57
C THR A 32 13.95 0.94 7.16
N LEU A 33 13.18 1.79 6.48
CA LEU A 33 13.62 3.15 6.14
C LEU A 33 13.76 4.03 7.38
N HIS A 34 12.82 3.96 8.32
CA HIS A 34 12.87 4.69 9.59
C HIS A 34 14.11 4.32 10.40
N THR A 35 14.39 3.02 10.56
CA THR A 35 15.58 2.53 11.27
C THR A 35 16.89 3.00 10.63
N LYS A 36 16.90 3.25 9.32
CA LYS A 36 18.04 3.79 8.58
C LYS A 36 18.16 5.33 8.66
N GLY A 37 17.28 6.01 9.41
CA GLY A 37 17.26 7.47 9.54
C GLY A 37 16.72 8.19 8.30
N MET A 38 16.03 7.49 7.41
CA MET A 38 15.45 8.08 6.19
C MET A 38 14.08 8.72 6.44
N LEU A 39 13.41 8.34 7.54
CA LEU A 39 12.16 8.93 8.02
C LEU A 39 12.40 9.57 9.39
N SER A 40 11.72 10.69 9.65
CA SER A 40 11.71 11.39 10.94
C SER A 40 10.70 10.74 11.89
N GLY A 41 10.67 11.14 13.17
CA GLY A 41 9.75 10.60 14.18
C GLY A 41 10.44 9.70 15.21
N ARG A 42 9.98 9.76 16.46
CA ARG A 42 10.56 9.02 17.59
C ARG A 42 10.11 7.55 17.65
N ASN A 43 8.98 7.24 17.03
CA ASN A 43 8.37 5.92 16.95
C ASN A 43 7.75 5.73 15.55
N GLY A 44 7.28 4.52 15.25
CA GLY A 44 6.71 4.21 13.93
C GLY A 44 5.53 5.10 13.55
N ASP A 45 4.63 5.38 14.50
CA ASP A 45 3.42 6.18 14.27
C ASP A 45 3.72 7.66 13.94
N GLU A 46 4.84 8.18 14.45
CA GLU A 46 5.34 9.52 14.09
C GLU A 46 6.07 9.53 12.73
N ALA A 47 6.54 8.37 12.26
CA ALA A 47 7.37 8.25 11.06
C ALA A 47 6.58 7.95 9.79
N PHE A 48 5.55 7.12 9.89
CA PHE A 48 4.70 6.76 8.77
C PHE A 48 3.36 6.19 9.21
N PHE A 49 2.40 6.14 8.29
CA PHE A 49 1.20 5.31 8.42
C PHE A 49 0.94 4.56 7.12
N VAL A 50 0.23 3.45 7.21
CA VAL A 50 -0.27 2.70 6.04
C VAL A 50 -1.73 2.32 6.27
N LYS A 51 -2.60 2.73 5.36
CA LYS A 51 -4.02 2.38 5.35
C LYS A 51 -4.35 1.60 4.09
N CYS A 52 -4.81 0.37 4.28
CA CYS A 52 -5.35 -0.48 3.22
C CYS A 52 -6.42 -1.33 3.91
N ASP A 53 -7.66 -0.88 3.84
CA ASP A 53 -8.82 -1.47 4.53
C ASP A 53 -10.12 -1.13 3.78
N ALA A 54 -11.25 -1.56 4.34
CA ALA A 54 -12.56 -1.34 3.74
C ALA A 54 -12.98 0.13 3.66
N GLU A 55 -12.38 1.03 4.43
CA GLU A 55 -12.72 2.46 4.38
C GLU A 55 -12.14 3.12 3.13
N ASN A 56 -10.94 2.71 2.68
CA ASN A 56 -10.36 3.20 1.42
C ASN A 56 -10.50 2.23 0.25
N ASN A 57 -11.05 1.03 0.47
CA ASN A 57 -11.45 0.07 -0.56
C ASN A 57 -12.95 -0.24 -0.45
N PRO A 58 -13.85 0.72 -0.71
CA PRO A 58 -15.27 0.46 -0.70
C PRO A 58 -15.67 -0.46 -1.89
N PRO A 59 -16.83 -1.14 -1.82
CA PRO A 59 -17.26 -2.10 -2.83
C PRO A 59 -17.16 -1.58 -4.26
N GLU A 60 -17.50 -0.31 -4.50
CA GLU A 60 -17.46 0.28 -5.84
C GLU A 60 -16.03 0.32 -6.43
N GLN A 61 -15.01 0.54 -5.60
CA GLN A 61 -13.61 0.51 -6.03
C GLN A 61 -13.15 -0.92 -6.26
N VAL A 62 -13.52 -1.82 -5.35
CA VAL A 62 -13.18 -3.25 -5.43
C VAL A 62 -13.76 -3.89 -6.68
N ASP A 63 -15.04 -3.64 -6.95
CA ASP A 63 -15.77 -4.12 -8.12
C ASP A 63 -15.22 -3.54 -9.43
N SER A 64 -14.66 -2.32 -9.37
CA SER A 64 -13.95 -1.69 -10.49
C SER A 64 -12.52 -2.22 -10.67
N GLY A 65 -12.08 -3.18 -9.85
CA GLY A 65 -10.76 -3.78 -9.89
C GLY A 65 -9.66 -2.91 -9.29
N PHE A 66 -9.99 -1.88 -8.51
CA PHE A 66 -9.01 -1.00 -7.87
C PHE A 66 -8.75 -1.42 -6.42
N MET A 67 -7.48 -1.51 -6.07
CA MET A 67 -7.02 -1.56 -4.69
C MET A 67 -6.26 -0.27 -4.36
N ILE A 68 -6.64 0.38 -3.27
CA ILE A 68 -6.09 1.66 -2.81
C ILE A 68 -5.35 1.42 -1.48
N CYS A 69 -4.09 1.85 -1.43
CA CYS A 69 -3.26 1.86 -0.23
C CYS A 69 -2.74 3.29 -0.01
N ASP A 70 -3.19 3.93 1.07
CA ASP A 70 -2.75 5.27 1.45
C ASP A 70 -1.57 5.18 2.41
N ILE A 71 -0.51 5.89 2.09
CA ILE A 71 0.75 5.87 2.81
C ILE A 71 1.11 7.30 3.19
N GLY A 72 1.29 7.55 4.47
CA GLY A 72 1.87 8.78 4.97
C GLY A 72 3.32 8.55 5.38
N VAL A 73 4.22 9.46 5.04
CA VAL A 73 5.62 9.42 5.50
C VAL A 73 6.10 10.79 5.99
N ALA A 74 6.89 10.80 7.06
CA ALA A 74 7.57 11.97 7.58
C ALA A 74 9.05 11.97 7.13
N PRO A 75 9.45 12.77 6.12
CA PRO A 75 10.85 12.85 5.68
C PRO A 75 11.75 13.57 6.70
N THR A 76 13.06 13.27 6.67
CA THR A 76 14.07 13.87 7.57
C THR A 76 14.55 15.28 7.18
N THR A 77 14.09 15.83 6.05
CA THR A 77 14.42 17.18 5.54
C THR A 77 13.13 17.97 5.25
N PRO A 78 13.15 19.32 5.21
CA PRO A 78 12.15 20.10 5.92
C PRO A 78 10.70 19.93 5.42
N ALA A 79 9.89 19.44 6.35
CA ALA A 79 8.50 19.77 6.66
C ALA A 79 7.42 19.68 5.55
N GLU A 80 7.40 18.58 4.81
CA GLU A 80 6.20 18.18 4.07
C GLU A 80 5.87 16.74 4.42
N PHE A 81 4.74 16.51 5.09
CA PHE A 81 4.20 15.17 5.26
C PHE A 81 3.71 14.71 3.88
N ILE A 82 4.37 13.71 3.31
CA ILE A 82 4.05 13.26 1.95
C ILE A 82 2.99 12.17 2.06
N MET A 83 1.83 12.43 1.47
CA MET A 83 0.79 11.42 1.27
C MET A 83 0.95 10.80 -0.11
N ILE A 84 1.18 9.49 -0.14
CA ILE A 84 1.30 8.69 -1.35
C ILE A 84 0.07 7.77 -1.36
N SER A 85 -0.80 7.95 -2.34
CA SER A 85 -1.86 6.98 -2.61
C SER A 85 -1.40 6.05 -3.73
N LEU A 86 -1.31 4.77 -3.44
CA LEU A 86 -0.96 3.75 -4.41
C LEU A 86 -2.24 3.06 -4.87
N THR A 87 -2.55 3.22 -6.15
CA THR A 87 -3.65 2.50 -6.81
C THR A 87 -3.09 1.37 -7.66
N GLN A 88 -3.55 0.15 -7.38
CA GLN A 88 -3.23 -1.03 -8.18
C GLN A 88 -4.48 -1.49 -8.93
N VAL A 89 -4.33 -1.72 -10.23
CA VAL A 89 -5.34 -2.44 -11.02
C VAL A 89 -5.13 -3.93 -10.78
N MET A 90 -6.13 -4.57 -10.19
CA MET A 90 -6.18 -6.00 -9.91
C MET A 90 -6.73 -6.70 -11.15
N GLY A 91 -6.05 -7.74 -11.63
CA GLY A 91 -6.52 -8.51 -12.76
C GLY A 91 -7.71 -9.39 -12.36
N SER A 92 -8.76 -9.40 -13.17
CA SER A 92 -9.79 -10.44 -13.05
C SER A 92 -9.18 -11.79 -13.48
N PRO A 93 -9.39 -12.87 -12.69
CA PRO A 93 -8.88 -14.21 -13.04
C PRO A 93 -9.36 -14.71 -14.42
N ASP A 94 -10.43 -14.13 -14.96
CA ASP A 94 -11.07 -14.56 -16.21
C ASP A 94 -10.41 -14.05 -17.52
N SER A 95 -9.30 -13.33 -17.44
CA SER A 95 -8.54 -12.89 -18.63
C SER A 95 -7.51 -13.90 -19.13
N ALA A 96 -7.37 -15.06 -18.46
CA ALA A 96 -6.52 -16.17 -18.88
C ALA A 96 -7.23 -17.17 -19.83
N GLY A 97 -8.30 -16.73 -20.52
CA GLY A 97 -9.08 -17.58 -21.40
C GLY A 97 -9.86 -16.82 -22.47
N SER A 98 -9.19 -16.43 -23.55
CA SER A 98 -9.84 -16.31 -24.85
C SER A 98 -8.90 -16.91 -25.90
N PRO A 99 -9.39 -17.83 -26.75
CA PRO A 99 -8.57 -18.49 -27.77
C PRO A 99 -8.05 -17.53 -28.84
#